data_AF-A0A2N2R023-F1
#
_entry.id   AF-A0A2N2R023-F1
#
_cell.length_a   1.000
_cell.length_b   1.000
_cell.length_c   1.000
_cell.angle_alpha   90.00
_cell.angle_beta   90.00
_cell.angle_gamma   90.00
#
_symmetry.space_group_name_H-M   'P 1'
#
loop_
_entity.id
_entity.type
_entity.pdbx_description
1 polymer ?
#
loop_
_entity_poly.entity_id
_entity_poly.type
_entity_poly.pdbx_seq_one_letter_code
_entity_poly.pdbx_strand_id
1 'polypeptide(L)'
;MKARRGAEKLWDLVNNEPYVNCLGALTGGQAVQQAKAGIKAIYLSGWQVAADNNEYSAMYPDQSLYPVDSVPKVVERINNSFNRADEIQWSKNINKGDAGHVEYHLPIVADAEAGFGGVLNAYELMKAMIRAGAAGVHWEDQLASVKKCGHMGGKVLVPTTEAVQKLIAARMAADVYGVPTLVIARTDAEAADLLTSDYDENDKPFLTGERTAEGFYKTRKGLDQAISRAIAYADYADLVWCETGTPDLEYARKFAEAVHKVHPGKMLAYNCSPSFNWKKNLDDATIAKFQKELGAMGYKYQFITLAGIHSMWYNMFDLAQDYAKRGMSAYVEKVQEPEFA
;
A
#
# COMPACT_ATOMS: atom_id res chain seq x y z
N MET A 1 8.88 -20.23 -4.40
CA MET A 1 10.23 -19.64 -4.26
C MET A 1 10.21 -18.12 -4.25
N LYS A 2 9.62 -17.41 -5.23
CA LYS A 2 9.59 -15.93 -5.28
C LYS A 2 9.00 -15.28 -4.02
N ALA A 3 7.78 -15.65 -3.63
CA ALA A 3 7.12 -15.10 -2.44
C ALA A 3 7.93 -15.32 -1.15
N ARG A 4 8.52 -16.50 -0.95
CA ARG A 4 9.37 -16.80 0.20
C ARG A 4 10.58 -15.86 0.27
N ARG A 5 11.40 -15.81 -0.79
CA ARG A 5 12.57 -14.92 -0.85
C ARG A 5 12.17 -13.46 -0.66
N GLY A 6 11.08 -13.03 -1.29
CA GLY A 6 10.56 -11.68 -1.15
C GLY A 6 10.15 -11.38 0.30
N ALA A 7 9.39 -12.26 0.93
CA ALA A 7 8.92 -12.08 2.30
C ALA A 7 10.08 -12.06 3.32
N GLU A 8 11.02 -12.99 3.22
CA GLU A 8 12.23 -13.03 4.06
C GLU A 8 13.06 -11.75 3.89
N LYS A 9 13.26 -11.30 2.64
CA LYS A 9 13.95 -10.04 2.35
C LYS A 9 13.20 -8.81 2.88
N LEU A 10 11.87 -8.78 2.76
CA LEU A 10 11.07 -7.68 3.29
C LEU A 10 11.17 -7.63 4.82
N TRP A 11 11.08 -8.79 5.48
CA TRP A 11 11.26 -8.91 6.91
C TRP A 11 12.62 -8.37 7.36
N ASP A 12 13.70 -8.77 6.68
CA ASP A 12 15.04 -8.27 6.96
C ASP A 12 15.14 -6.75 6.80
N LEU A 13 14.54 -6.20 5.75
CA LEU A 13 14.56 -4.75 5.49
C LEU A 13 13.83 -3.97 6.58
N VAL A 14 12.61 -4.36 6.95
CA VAL A 14 11.82 -3.61 7.95
C VAL A 14 12.38 -3.70 9.37
N ASN A 15 13.17 -4.74 9.67
CA ASN A 15 13.84 -4.90 10.97
C ASN A 15 15.21 -4.20 11.05
N ASN A 16 15.96 -4.14 9.95
CA ASN A 16 17.36 -3.71 9.99
C ASN A 16 17.62 -2.33 9.38
N GLU A 17 16.72 -1.82 8.53
CA GLU A 17 16.82 -0.46 8.00
C GLU A 17 16.13 0.54 8.95
N PRO A 18 16.53 1.83 8.93
CA PRO A 18 15.79 2.87 9.65
C PRO A 18 14.30 2.88 9.28
N TYR A 19 14.03 2.77 7.98
CA TYR A 19 12.72 2.57 7.36
C TYR A 19 12.92 2.13 5.89
N VAL A 20 11.87 1.59 5.28
CA VAL A 20 11.80 1.24 3.85
C VAL A 20 10.80 2.17 3.19
N ASN A 21 11.22 2.96 2.20
CA ASN A 21 10.32 3.81 1.42
C ASN A 21 10.08 3.25 0.01
N CYS A 22 8.83 3.37 -0.45
CA CYS A 22 8.39 2.78 -1.72
C CYS A 22 7.52 3.76 -2.53
N LEU A 23 7.36 3.46 -3.82
CA LEU A 23 6.49 4.19 -4.73
C LEU A 23 5.52 3.20 -5.39
N GLY A 24 4.24 3.57 -5.49
CA GLY A 24 3.25 2.77 -6.19
C GLY A 24 3.64 2.51 -7.64
N ALA A 25 3.74 1.24 -8.02
CA ALA A 25 3.98 0.80 -9.39
C ALA A 25 2.76 0.04 -9.93
N LEU A 26 2.29 0.45 -11.11
CA LEU A 26 1.22 -0.24 -11.83
C LEU A 26 1.72 -1.01 -13.06
N THR A 27 2.99 -0.88 -13.43
CA THR A 27 3.58 -1.68 -14.52
C THR A 27 4.92 -2.30 -14.10
N GLY A 28 5.28 -3.42 -14.76
CA GLY A 28 6.60 -4.02 -14.56
C GLY A 28 7.76 -3.12 -14.99
N GLY A 29 7.57 -2.27 -16.00
CA GLY A 29 8.56 -1.27 -16.42
C GLY A 29 8.85 -0.24 -15.33
N GLN A 30 7.80 0.31 -14.71
CA GLN A 30 7.96 1.21 -13.56
C GLN A 30 8.72 0.54 -12.41
N ALA A 31 8.38 -0.70 -12.07
CA ALA A 31 9.06 -1.43 -11.00
C ALA A 31 10.55 -1.69 -11.32
N VAL A 32 10.89 -2.04 -12.56
CA VAL A 32 12.29 -2.18 -13.00
C VAL A 32 13.06 -0.87 -12.88
N GLN A 33 12.44 0.27 -13.26
CA GLN A 33 13.09 1.58 -13.10
C GLN A 33 13.27 1.96 -11.63
N GLN A 34 12.30 1.67 -10.77
CA GLN A 34 12.46 1.85 -9.32
C GLN A 34 13.64 1.03 -8.77
N ALA A 35 13.79 -0.23 -9.20
CA ALA A 35 14.93 -1.06 -8.80
C ALA A 35 16.27 -0.48 -9.25
N LYS A 36 16.35 -0.01 -10.52
CA LYS A 36 17.55 0.66 -11.04
C LYS A 36 17.89 1.95 -10.28
N ALA A 37 16.87 2.67 -9.81
CA ALA A 37 17.02 3.89 -9.01
C ALA A 37 17.41 3.62 -7.55
N GLY A 38 17.49 2.36 -7.11
CA GLY A 38 17.90 1.99 -5.75
C GLY A 38 16.77 1.87 -4.73
N ILE A 39 15.50 1.91 -5.17
CA ILE A 39 14.37 1.57 -4.30
C ILE A 39 14.48 0.10 -3.85
N LYS A 40 14.24 -0.16 -2.56
CA LYS A 40 14.46 -1.49 -1.96
C LYS A 40 13.21 -2.37 -1.91
N ALA A 41 12.03 -1.82 -2.15
CA ALA A 41 10.75 -2.54 -2.15
C ALA A 41 9.72 -1.84 -3.05
N ILE A 42 8.78 -2.61 -3.61
CA ILE A 42 7.71 -2.10 -4.47
C ILE A 42 6.41 -2.05 -3.67
N TYR A 43 5.67 -0.95 -3.81
CA TYR A 43 4.26 -0.89 -3.42
C TYR A 43 3.40 -1.09 -4.65
N LEU A 44 2.39 -1.97 -4.57
CA LEU A 44 1.42 -2.19 -5.64
C LEU A 44 0.04 -1.75 -5.13
N SER A 45 -0.43 -0.62 -5.67
CA SER A 45 -1.66 0.04 -5.25
C SER A 45 -2.90 -0.55 -5.94
N GLY A 46 -3.93 -0.92 -5.16
CA GLY A 46 -5.23 -1.33 -5.68
C GLY A 46 -5.94 -0.19 -6.42
N TRP A 47 -5.78 1.05 -5.94
CA TRP A 47 -6.26 2.26 -6.62
C TRP A 47 -5.68 2.40 -8.04
N GLN A 48 -4.37 2.21 -8.21
CA GLN A 48 -3.74 2.33 -9.54
C GLN A 48 -4.18 1.20 -10.47
N VAL A 49 -4.38 -0.01 -9.93
CA VAL A 49 -4.96 -1.14 -10.67
C VAL A 49 -6.39 -0.82 -11.13
N ALA A 50 -7.23 -0.29 -10.23
CA ALA A 50 -8.58 0.15 -10.56
C ALA A 50 -8.57 1.20 -11.67
N ALA A 51 -7.66 2.18 -11.59
CA ALA A 51 -7.61 3.28 -12.54
C ALA A 51 -7.12 2.86 -13.94
N ASP A 52 -6.08 2.01 -14.04
CA ASP A 52 -5.37 1.89 -15.33
C ASP A 52 -4.68 0.53 -15.56
N ASN A 53 -4.89 -0.49 -14.72
CA ASN A 53 -4.31 -1.81 -14.99
C ASN A 53 -5.06 -2.97 -14.31
N ASN A 54 -6.36 -3.08 -14.56
CA ASN A 54 -7.18 -4.20 -14.12
C ASN A 54 -7.68 -5.07 -15.27
N GLU A 55 -8.13 -6.27 -14.94
CA GLU A 55 -8.49 -7.30 -15.92
C GLU A 55 -9.84 -7.06 -16.60
N TYR A 56 -10.68 -6.20 -16.06
CA TYR A 56 -11.86 -5.73 -16.79
C TYR A 56 -11.48 -4.75 -17.90
N SER A 57 -10.24 -4.25 -17.92
CA SER A 57 -9.72 -3.33 -18.92
C SER A 57 -10.53 -2.03 -19.00
N ALA A 58 -10.97 -1.52 -17.85
CA ALA A 58 -11.64 -0.23 -17.74
C ALA A 58 -11.03 0.64 -16.65
N MET A 59 -11.21 1.95 -16.76
CA MET A 59 -10.85 2.89 -15.72
C MET A 59 -11.95 2.95 -14.66
N TYR A 60 -11.60 2.62 -13.43
CA TYR A 60 -12.50 2.66 -12.28
C TYR A 60 -12.03 3.62 -11.19
N PRO A 61 -12.97 4.17 -10.40
CA PRO A 61 -12.63 4.70 -9.09
C PRO A 61 -12.26 3.57 -8.13
N ASP A 62 -11.63 3.94 -7.03
CA ASP A 62 -11.19 3.00 -6.01
C ASP A 62 -12.32 2.62 -5.04
N GLN A 63 -13.12 1.64 -5.49
CA GLN A 63 -14.30 1.09 -4.79
C GLN A 63 -14.42 -0.42 -4.97
N SER A 64 -13.30 -1.13 -5.12
CA SER A 64 -13.26 -2.61 -5.31
C SER A 64 -14.14 -3.13 -6.46
N LEU A 65 -14.29 -2.35 -7.53
CA LEU A 65 -15.13 -2.70 -8.69
C LEU A 65 -14.47 -3.70 -9.65
N TYR A 66 -13.14 -3.76 -9.64
CA TYR A 66 -12.37 -4.56 -10.58
C TYR A 66 -12.34 -6.06 -10.19
N PRO A 67 -12.10 -6.97 -11.14
CA PRO A 67 -12.00 -8.41 -10.86
C PRO A 67 -10.90 -8.74 -9.84
N VAL A 68 -11.20 -9.58 -8.86
CA VAL A 68 -10.31 -9.90 -7.71
C VAL A 68 -8.92 -10.41 -8.10
N ASP A 69 -8.75 -10.96 -9.30
CA ASP A 69 -7.47 -11.46 -9.82
C ASP A 69 -6.56 -10.36 -10.42
N SER A 70 -7.03 -9.11 -10.49
CA SER A 70 -6.30 -8.01 -11.12
C SER A 70 -4.98 -7.68 -10.41
N VAL A 71 -5.00 -7.45 -9.10
CA VAL A 71 -3.76 -7.17 -8.36
C VAL A 71 -2.78 -8.35 -8.43
N PRO A 72 -3.19 -9.63 -8.19
CA PRO A 72 -2.32 -10.78 -8.40
C PRO A 72 -1.64 -10.83 -9.78
N LYS A 73 -2.35 -10.50 -10.86
CA LYS A 73 -1.75 -10.46 -12.21
C LYS A 73 -0.72 -9.35 -12.38
N VAL A 74 -0.92 -8.20 -11.73
CA VAL A 74 0.10 -7.13 -11.72
C VAL A 74 1.31 -7.51 -10.88
N VAL A 75 1.14 -8.21 -9.74
CA VAL A 75 2.26 -8.80 -8.98
C VAL A 75 3.07 -9.75 -9.86
N GLU A 76 2.40 -10.65 -10.59
CA GLU A 76 3.05 -11.57 -11.51
C GLU A 76 3.80 -10.83 -12.62
N ARG A 77 3.18 -9.81 -13.23
CA ARG A 77 3.78 -8.97 -14.27
C ARG A 77 5.06 -8.31 -13.77
N ILE A 78 5.05 -7.71 -12.58
CA ILE A 78 6.23 -7.08 -11.98
C ILE A 78 7.34 -8.10 -11.76
N ASN A 79 7.02 -9.25 -11.14
CA ASN A 79 7.98 -10.32 -10.93
C ASN A 79 8.57 -10.86 -12.23
N ASN A 80 7.80 -10.92 -13.32
CA ASN A 80 8.29 -11.35 -14.63
C ASN A 80 9.21 -10.32 -15.28
N SER A 81 8.92 -9.02 -15.12
CA SER A 81 9.83 -7.95 -15.54
C SER A 81 11.15 -7.98 -14.77
N PHE A 82 11.12 -8.26 -13.46
CA PHE A 82 12.34 -8.46 -12.67
C PHE A 82 13.16 -9.66 -13.14
N ASN A 83 12.53 -10.80 -13.44
CA ASN A 83 13.28 -11.95 -13.97
C ASN A 83 13.96 -11.61 -15.29
N ARG A 84 13.26 -10.93 -16.21
CA ARG A 84 13.86 -10.57 -17.49
C ARG A 84 15.05 -9.61 -17.31
N ALA A 85 14.93 -8.63 -16.40
CA ALA A 85 16.01 -7.70 -16.13
C ALA A 85 17.23 -8.42 -15.51
N ASP A 86 16.99 -9.34 -14.58
CA ASP A 86 18.03 -10.17 -13.96
C ASP A 86 18.68 -11.14 -14.96
N GLU A 87 17.91 -11.79 -15.84
CA GLU A 87 18.43 -12.63 -16.92
C GLU A 87 19.37 -11.85 -17.86
N ILE A 88 19.03 -10.61 -18.19
CA ILE A 88 19.90 -9.74 -19.01
C ILE A 88 21.18 -9.42 -18.24
N GLN A 89 21.09 -9.07 -16.96
CA GLN A 89 22.25 -8.78 -16.11
C GLN A 89 23.17 -10.00 -15.99
N TRP A 90 22.59 -11.18 -15.72
CA TRP A 90 23.28 -12.45 -15.63
C TRP A 90 23.96 -12.82 -16.95
N SER A 91 23.29 -12.62 -18.10
CA SER A 91 23.88 -12.91 -19.42
C SER A 91 25.12 -12.08 -19.74
N LYS A 92 25.28 -10.93 -19.07
CA LYS A 92 26.44 -10.05 -19.18
C LYS A 92 27.51 -10.34 -18.13
N ASN A 93 27.34 -11.40 -17.33
CA ASN A 93 28.21 -11.77 -16.20
C ASN A 93 28.41 -10.64 -15.17
N ILE A 94 27.38 -9.81 -14.95
CA ILE A 94 27.40 -8.77 -13.92
C ILE A 94 26.90 -9.39 -12.61
N ASN A 95 27.83 -9.76 -11.73
CA ASN A 95 27.57 -10.44 -10.48
C ASN A 95 27.39 -9.46 -9.32
N LYS A 96 26.90 -9.97 -8.19
CA LYS A 96 26.77 -9.18 -6.97
C LYS A 96 28.14 -8.64 -6.53
N GLY A 97 28.26 -7.33 -6.41
CA GLY A 97 29.50 -6.62 -6.08
C GLY A 97 30.19 -5.97 -7.28
N ASP A 98 29.82 -6.36 -8.50
CA ASP A 98 30.34 -5.74 -9.72
C ASP A 98 29.72 -4.35 -9.93
N ALA A 99 30.48 -3.46 -10.58
CA ALA A 99 29.97 -2.16 -10.99
C ALA A 99 28.77 -2.32 -11.93
N GLY A 100 27.66 -1.64 -11.62
CA GLY A 100 26.43 -1.72 -12.40
C GLY A 100 25.51 -2.89 -12.04
N HIS A 101 25.83 -3.69 -11.02
CA HIS A 101 24.90 -4.69 -10.49
C HIS A 101 23.66 -4.03 -9.84
N VAL A 102 22.49 -4.52 -10.20
CA VAL A 102 21.19 -4.13 -9.65
C VAL A 102 20.51 -5.36 -9.04
N GLU A 103 20.01 -5.19 -7.82
CA GLU A 103 19.17 -6.20 -7.17
C GLU A 103 17.72 -6.07 -7.69
N TYR A 104 17.36 -6.85 -8.71
CA TYR A 104 16.05 -6.72 -9.36
C TYR A 104 14.89 -7.34 -8.59
N HIS A 105 15.09 -8.46 -7.88
CA HIS A 105 13.99 -9.12 -7.15
C HIS A 105 13.67 -8.40 -5.85
N LEU A 106 13.06 -7.22 -5.98
CA LEU A 106 12.55 -6.44 -4.86
C LEU A 106 11.30 -7.09 -4.27
N PRO A 107 11.11 -7.08 -2.94
CA PRO A 107 9.86 -7.48 -2.33
C PRO A 107 8.71 -6.56 -2.78
N ILE A 108 7.57 -7.17 -3.07
CA ILE A 108 6.34 -6.47 -3.48
C ILE A 108 5.35 -6.52 -2.33
N VAL A 109 4.91 -5.37 -1.84
CA VAL A 109 3.77 -5.24 -0.92
C VAL A 109 2.54 -4.88 -1.73
N ALA A 110 1.51 -5.73 -1.69
CA ALA A 110 0.34 -5.60 -2.53
C ALA A 110 -0.94 -5.28 -1.76
N ASP A 111 -1.81 -4.52 -2.40
CA ASP A 111 -3.13 -4.16 -1.91
C ASP A 111 -4.14 -5.31 -2.09
N ALA A 112 -4.73 -5.78 -1.00
CA ALA A 112 -5.82 -6.76 -1.04
C ALA A 112 -7.20 -6.16 -0.73
N GLU A 113 -7.30 -4.83 -0.70
CA GLU A 113 -8.52 -4.10 -0.38
C GLU A 113 -9.09 -4.59 0.97
N ALA A 114 -10.41 -4.73 1.05
CA ALA A 114 -11.11 -5.43 2.13
C ALA A 114 -11.34 -6.93 1.83
N GLY A 115 -10.59 -7.53 0.90
CA GLY A 115 -10.67 -8.96 0.58
C GLY A 115 -11.83 -9.39 -0.33
N PHE A 116 -12.51 -8.45 -1.01
CA PHE A 116 -13.55 -8.72 -2.02
C PHE A 116 -14.73 -9.60 -1.54
N GLY A 117 -15.04 -9.55 -0.24
CA GLY A 117 -16.15 -10.31 0.34
C GLY A 117 -15.88 -10.75 1.77
N GLY A 118 -16.14 -12.03 2.04
CA GLY A 118 -15.96 -12.66 3.35
C GLY A 118 -14.57 -13.30 3.54
N VAL A 119 -14.43 -14.11 4.58
CA VAL A 119 -13.15 -14.75 4.95
C VAL A 119 -12.61 -15.70 3.87
N LEU A 120 -13.48 -16.39 3.13
CA LEU A 120 -13.05 -17.29 2.06
C LEU A 120 -12.50 -16.52 0.85
N ASN A 121 -13.07 -15.36 0.54
CA ASN A 121 -12.55 -14.47 -0.49
C ASN A 121 -11.16 -13.95 -0.10
N ALA A 122 -10.99 -13.53 1.16
CA ALA A 122 -9.69 -13.10 1.68
C ALA A 122 -8.64 -14.23 1.64
N TYR A 123 -9.02 -15.44 2.04
CA TYR A 123 -8.15 -16.63 1.98
C TYR A 123 -7.68 -16.92 0.54
N GLU A 124 -8.61 -16.96 -0.43
CA GLU A 124 -8.25 -17.22 -1.84
C GLU A 124 -7.43 -16.08 -2.45
N LEU A 125 -7.72 -14.82 -2.11
CA LEU A 125 -6.93 -13.68 -2.57
C LEU A 125 -5.49 -13.75 -2.04
N MET A 126 -5.30 -14.06 -0.76
CA MET A 126 -3.96 -14.22 -0.19
C MET A 126 -3.18 -15.34 -0.90
N LYS A 127 -3.83 -16.48 -1.19
CA LYS A 127 -3.20 -17.55 -1.99
C LYS A 127 -2.79 -17.05 -3.37
N ALA A 128 -3.64 -16.28 -4.05
CA ALA A 128 -3.34 -15.71 -5.35
C ALA A 128 -2.12 -14.75 -5.28
N MET A 129 -2.06 -13.88 -4.27
CA MET A 129 -0.93 -12.98 -4.04
C MET A 129 0.38 -13.76 -3.81
N ILE A 130 0.36 -14.80 -2.97
CA ILE A 130 1.53 -15.65 -2.70
C ILE A 130 1.99 -16.38 -3.97
N ARG A 131 1.05 -16.94 -4.74
CA ARG A 131 1.35 -17.62 -6.01
C ARG A 131 2.01 -16.66 -7.01
N ALA A 132 1.51 -15.43 -7.09
CA ALA A 132 2.05 -14.38 -7.96
C ALA A 132 3.42 -13.86 -7.49
N GLY A 133 3.77 -14.08 -6.22
CA GLY A 133 5.09 -13.74 -5.66
C GLY A 133 5.11 -12.48 -4.80
N ALA A 134 3.99 -12.10 -4.17
CA ALA A 134 3.96 -10.99 -3.21
C ALA A 134 4.77 -11.34 -1.94
N ALA A 135 5.47 -10.35 -1.40
CA ALA A 135 6.25 -10.44 -0.18
C ALA A 135 5.45 -10.03 1.07
N GLY A 136 4.55 -9.05 0.91
CA GLY A 136 3.60 -8.63 1.93
C GLY A 136 2.26 -8.26 1.30
N VAL A 137 1.20 -8.31 2.10
CA VAL A 137 -0.16 -8.00 1.65
C VAL A 137 -0.87 -7.22 2.75
N HIS A 138 -1.53 -6.11 2.37
CA HIS A 138 -2.31 -5.32 3.32
C HIS A 138 -3.81 -5.50 3.16
N TRP A 139 -4.53 -5.43 4.28
CA TRP A 139 -5.96 -5.67 4.40
C TRP A 139 -6.61 -4.55 5.20
N GLU A 140 -7.70 -3.99 4.71
CA GLU A 140 -8.39 -2.88 5.39
C GLU A 140 -9.75 -3.28 6.01
N ASP A 141 -10.17 -2.51 6.99
CA ASP A 141 -11.38 -2.73 7.80
C ASP A 141 -12.64 -2.03 7.26
N GLN A 142 -12.63 -1.63 5.99
CA GLN A 142 -13.82 -1.14 5.31
C GLN A 142 -14.72 -2.29 4.81
N LEU A 143 -16.01 -2.01 4.60
CA LEU A 143 -16.93 -2.91 3.93
C LEU A 143 -16.65 -2.95 2.43
N ALA A 144 -16.25 -4.12 1.92
CA ALA A 144 -15.82 -4.32 0.53
C ALA A 144 -16.82 -3.81 -0.54
N SER A 145 -18.13 -3.97 -0.33
CA SER A 145 -19.16 -3.60 -1.31
C SER A 145 -19.47 -2.11 -1.39
N VAL A 146 -19.00 -1.33 -0.41
CA VAL A 146 -19.11 0.15 -0.38
C VAL A 146 -17.74 0.76 -0.06
N LYS A 147 -16.68 0.03 -0.44
CA LYS A 147 -15.30 0.44 -0.22
C LYS A 147 -15.05 1.78 -0.89
N LYS A 148 -14.24 2.60 -0.26
CA LYS A 148 -13.79 3.87 -0.83
C LYS A 148 -12.31 4.06 -0.55
N CYS A 149 -11.62 4.74 -1.47
CA CYS A 149 -10.29 5.29 -1.20
C CYS A 149 -10.26 6.01 0.16
N GLY A 150 -9.17 5.83 0.91
CA GLY A 150 -9.00 6.35 2.26
C GLY A 150 -9.29 7.84 2.46
N HIS A 151 -9.15 8.63 1.40
CA HIS A 151 -9.33 10.10 1.41
C HIS A 151 -10.75 10.54 1.00
N MET A 152 -11.64 9.61 0.63
CA MET A 152 -13.02 9.91 0.24
C MET A 152 -13.98 9.81 1.43
N GLY A 153 -15.03 10.64 1.43
CA GLY A 153 -16.07 10.60 2.46
C GLY A 153 -17.04 9.42 2.34
N GLY A 154 -17.69 9.06 3.45
CA GLY A 154 -18.71 8.00 3.51
C GLY A 154 -18.13 6.60 3.41
N LYS A 155 -16.95 6.37 4.01
CA LYS A 155 -16.38 5.06 4.28
C LYS A 155 -17.19 4.37 5.37
N VAL A 156 -17.38 3.05 5.25
CA VAL A 156 -18.13 2.24 6.22
C VAL A 156 -17.20 1.17 6.76
N LEU A 157 -16.95 1.17 8.06
CA LEU A 157 -16.17 0.16 8.75
C LEU A 157 -16.98 -1.12 8.93
N VAL A 158 -16.30 -2.26 8.96
CA VAL A 158 -16.83 -3.50 9.55
C VAL A 158 -16.49 -3.57 11.05
N PRO A 159 -17.18 -4.40 11.85
CA PRO A 159 -16.83 -4.62 13.25
C PRO A 159 -15.40 -5.15 13.39
N THR A 160 -14.75 -4.83 14.50
CA THR A 160 -13.35 -5.16 14.78
C THR A 160 -13.08 -6.66 14.58
N THR A 161 -13.98 -7.50 15.08
CA THR A 161 -13.92 -8.96 14.94
C THR A 161 -13.91 -9.38 13.47
N GLU A 162 -14.71 -8.76 12.59
CA GLU A 162 -14.73 -9.14 11.16
C GLU A 162 -13.41 -8.80 10.45
N ALA A 163 -12.81 -7.65 10.78
CA ALA A 163 -11.50 -7.27 10.27
C ALA A 163 -10.42 -8.25 10.76
N VAL A 164 -10.44 -8.62 12.04
CA VAL A 164 -9.54 -9.64 12.62
C VAL A 164 -9.72 -11.00 11.93
N GLN A 165 -10.95 -11.44 11.65
CA GLN A 165 -11.20 -12.69 10.94
C GLN A 165 -10.59 -12.70 9.53
N LYS A 166 -10.53 -11.55 8.84
CA LYS A 166 -9.82 -11.45 7.55
C LYS A 166 -8.30 -11.56 7.71
N LEU A 167 -7.72 -10.94 8.74
CA LEU A 167 -6.29 -11.07 9.04
C LEU A 167 -5.93 -12.54 9.36
N ILE A 168 -6.76 -13.22 10.14
CA ILE A 168 -6.62 -14.67 10.43
C ILE A 168 -6.70 -15.50 9.15
N ALA A 169 -7.68 -15.22 8.27
CA ALA A 169 -7.81 -15.93 7.00
C ALA A 169 -6.57 -15.71 6.09
N ALA A 170 -6.04 -14.49 6.04
CA ALA A 170 -4.82 -14.18 5.31
C ALA A 170 -3.60 -14.92 5.90
N ARG A 171 -3.43 -14.91 7.23
CA ARG A 171 -2.35 -15.66 7.89
C ARG A 171 -2.47 -17.16 7.63
N MET A 172 -3.67 -17.72 7.76
CA MET A 172 -3.94 -19.13 7.49
C MET A 172 -3.54 -19.51 6.06
N ALA A 173 -3.86 -18.69 5.06
CA ALA A 173 -3.44 -18.92 3.67
C ALA A 173 -1.91 -18.93 3.52
N ALA A 174 -1.20 -18.03 4.20
CA ALA A 174 0.25 -17.98 4.20
C ALA A 174 0.87 -19.23 4.83
N ASP A 175 0.33 -19.66 5.97
CA ASP A 175 0.78 -20.85 6.70
C ASP A 175 0.57 -22.13 5.87
N VAL A 176 -0.59 -22.26 5.21
CA VAL A 176 -0.89 -23.40 4.32
C VAL A 176 0.09 -23.47 3.14
N TYR A 177 0.51 -22.32 2.60
CA TYR A 177 1.54 -22.26 1.56
C TYR A 177 2.97 -22.40 2.11
N GLY A 178 3.11 -22.38 3.44
CA GLY A 178 4.38 -22.41 4.15
C GLY A 178 5.25 -21.18 3.86
N VAL A 179 4.67 -20.03 3.50
CA VAL A 179 5.42 -18.82 3.14
C VAL A 179 5.27 -17.77 4.26
N PRO A 180 6.36 -17.17 4.77
CA PRO A 180 6.29 -16.17 5.85
C PRO A 180 5.87 -14.79 5.34
N THR A 181 4.84 -14.72 4.47
CA THR A 181 4.36 -13.46 3.88
C THR A 181 3.95 -12.47 4.96
N LEU A 182 4.37 -11.21 4.82
CA LEU A 182 4.01 -10.18 5.79
C LEU A 182 2.54 -9.80 5.65
N VAL A 183 1.81 -9.81 6.76
CA VAL A 183 0.40 -9.37 6.84
C VAL A 183 0.37 -7.98 7.47
N ILE A 184 -0.21 -7.02 6.75
CA ILE A 184 -0.31 -5.63 7.19
C ILE A 184 -1.79 -5.30 7.45
N ALA A 185 -2.12 -4.87 8.67
CA ALA A 185 -3.47 -4.45 9.01
C ALA A 185 -3.64 -2.95 8.83
N ARG A 186 -4.52 -2.55 7.91
CA ARG A 186 -4.93 -1.16 7.70
C ARG A 186 -6.23 -0.87 8.44
N THR A 187 -6.29 0.28 9.12
CA THR A 187 -7.55 0.85 9.60
C THR A 187 -7.87 2.17 8.90
N ASP A 188 -9.15 2.36 8.58
CA ASP A 188 -9.70 3.58 8.00
C ASP A 188 -10.49 4.45 9.00
N ALA A 189 -10.46 4.08 10.29
CA ALA A 189 -11.25 4.69 11.36
C ALA A 189 -10.90 6.15 11.70
N GLU A 190 -9.79 6.69 11.18
CA GLU A 190 -9.47 8.12 11.30
C GLU A 190 -10.54 8.99 10.63
N ALA A 191 -11.01 8.58 9.45
CA ALA A 191 -11.96 9.35 8.65
C ALA A 191 -13.33 8.67 8.46
N ALA A 192 -13.47 7.37 8.74
CA ALA A 192 -14.72 6.64 8.61
C ALA A 192 -15.63 6.86 9.83
N ASP A 193 -16.81 7.46 9.61
CA ASP A 193 -17.82 7.73 10.63
C ASP A 193 -19.05 6.82 10.54
N LEU A 194 -18.95 5.70 9.81
CA LEU A 194 -20.00 4.70 9.68
C LEU A 194 -19.46 3.30 10.03
N LEU A 195 -20.31 2.46 10.62
CA LEU A 195 -20.03 1.09 11.00
C LEU A 195 -21.23 0.20 10.64
N THR A 196 -20.99 -1.00 10.11
CA THR A 196 -22.08 -1.88 9.67
C THR A 196 -22.93 -2.45 10.81
N SER A 197 -22.33 -2.74 11.97
CA SER A 197 -23.02 -3.35 13.12
C SER A 197 -22.37 -2.99 14.45
N ASP A 198 -23.16 -3.00 15.52
CA ASP A 198 -22.78 -2.67 16.91
C ASP A 198 -22.52 -3.90 17.80
N TYR A 199 -22.43 -5.11 17.21
CA TYR A 199 -22.33 -6.34 18.00
C TYR A 199 -20.98 -6.49 18.74
N ASP A 200 -19.94 -5.79 18.29
CA ASP A 200 -18.59 -5.90 18.84
C ASP A 200 -18.36 -4.88 19.97
N GLU A 201 -18.00 -5.36 21.15
CA GLU A 201 -17.75 -4.53 22.34
C GLU A 201 -16.61 -3.53 22.14
N ASN A 202 -15.60 -3.83 21.30
CA ASN A 202 -14.51 -2.90 21.01
C ASN A 202 -14.99 -1.64 20.29
N ASP A 203 -16.11 -1.74 19.56
CA ASP A 203 -16.65 -0.67 18.73
C ASP A 203 -17.70 0.19 19.43
N LYS A 204 -18.37 -0.35 20.44
CA LYS A 204 -19.42 0.35 21.19
C LYS A 204 -18.98 1.70 21.78
N PRO A 205 -17.76 1.88 22.31
CA PRO A 205 -17.29 3.16 22.80
C PRO A 205 -17.24 4.28 21.77
N PHE A 206 -17.40 3.99 20.47
CA PHE A 206 -17.38 4.99 19.39
C PHE A 206 -18.75 5.29 18.81
N LEU A 207 -19.78 4.48 19.11
CA LEU A 207 -21.14 4.68 18.60
C LEU A 207 -21.73 6.01 19.09
N THR A 208 -22.41 6.74 18.21
CA THR A 208 -23.14 7.97 18.57
C THR A 208 -24.58 7.70 19.00
N GLY A 209 -25.11 6.52 18.69
CA GLY A 209 -26.52 6.17 18.86
C GLY A 209 -27.40 6.48 17.64
N GLU A 210 -26.87 7.18 16.64
CA GLU A 210 -27.58 7.47 15.40
C GLU A 210 -27.38 6.38 14.34
N ARG A 211 -28.37 6.23 13.45
CA ARG A 211 -28.32 5.32 12.30
C ARG A 211 -28.62 6.03 10.98
N THR A 212 -28.14 5.47 9.87
CA THR A 212 -28.47 5.90 8.50
C THR A 212 -29.69 5.16 7.95
N ALA A 213 -30.18 5.57 6.78
CA ALA A 213 -31.32 4.93 6.12
C ALA A 213 -31.02 3.48 5.68
N GLU A 214 -29.78 3.20 5.32
CA GLU A 214 -29.25 1.87 5.01
C GLU A 214 -29.10 0.99 6.26
N GLY A 215 -29.23 1.58 7.45
CA GLY A 215 -29.10 0.90 8.73
C GLY A 215 -27.69 0.91 9.32
N PHE A 216 -26.73 1.61 8.73
CA PHE A 216 -25.39 1.74 9.33
C PHE A 216 -25.44 2.58 10.61
N TYR A 217 -24.52 2.30 11.53
CA TYR A 217 -24.35 3.03 12.77
C TYR A 217 -23.36 4.16 12.56
N LYS A 218 -23.68 5.36 13.05
CA LYS A 218 -22.71 6.46 13.08
C LYS A 218 -21.70 6.29 14.21
N THR A 219 -20.45 6.59 13.93
CA THR A 219 -19.33 6.49 14.88
C THR A 219 -18.55 7.80 15.00
N ARG A 220 -17.92 8.00 16.16
CA ARG A 220 -16.95 9.07 16.40
C ARG A 220 -15.60 8.68 15.79
N LYS A 221 -15.43 9.03 14.51
CA LYS A 221 -14.16 8.91 13.79
C LYS A 221 -13.03 9.69 14.45
N GLY A 222 -11.80 9.29 14.18
CA GLY A 222 -10.59 10.01 14.57
C GLY A 222 -9.54 9.12 15.22
N LEU A 223 -8.59 9.77 15.90
CA LEU A 223 -7.42 9.11 16.47
C LEU A 223 -7.77 8.00 17.46
N ASP A 224 -8.72 8.22 18.37
CA ASP A 224 -9.06 7.24 19.40
C ASP A 224 -9.65 5.96 18.81
N GLN A 225 -10.50 6.09 17.77
CA GLN A 225 -11.07 4.93 17.07
C GLN A 225 -9.98 4.19 16.27
N ALA A 226 -9.10 4.93 15.59
CA ALA A 226 -7.96 4.34 14.89
C ALA A 226 -7.02 3.59 15.83
N ILE A 227 -6.71 4.14 17.02
CA ILE A 227 -5.88 3.49 18.04
C ILE A 227 -6.55 2.20 18.53
N SER A 228 -7.85 2.23 18.83
CA SER A 228 -8.59 1.04 19.27
C SER A 228 -8.51 -0.09 18.23
N ARG A 229 -8.74 0.22 16.95
CA ARG A 229 -8.61 -0.75 15.85
C ARG A 229 -7.18 -1.26 15.72
N ALA A 230 -6.20 -0.36 15.74
CA ALA A 230 -4.79 -0.72 15.62
C ALA A 230 -4.30 -1.68 16.71
N ILE A 231 -4.69 -1.44 17.96
CA ILE A 231 -4.38 -2.32 19.09
C ILE A 231 -5.03 -3.70 18.88
N ALA A 232 -6.31 -3.74 18.50
CA ALA A 232 -7.01 -5.00 18.26
C ALA A 232 -6.38 -5.84 17.12
N TYR A 233 -5.82 -5.17 16.10
CA TYR A 233 -5.21 -5.84 14.95
C TYR A 233 -3.75 -6.25 15.17
N ALA A 234 -3.08 -5.66 16.15
CA ALA A 234 -1.66 -5.80 16.37
C ALA A 234 -1.23 -7.27 16.61
N ASP A 235 -2.05 -8.09 17.27
CA ASP A 235 -1.70 -9.51 17.51
C ASP A 235 -1.82 -10.39 16.24
N TYR A 236 -2.50 -9.90 15.20
CA TYR A 236 -2.80 -10.64 13.98
C TYR A 236 -2.02 -10.15 12.76
N ALA A 237 -1.23 -9.09 12.92
CA ALA A 237 -0.48 -8.46 11.84
C ALA A 237 0.98 -8.17 12.21
N ASP A 238 1.85 -8.26 11.20
CA ASP A 238 3.27 -7.93 11.31
C ASP A 238 3.47 -6.42 11.40
N LEU A 239 2.68 -5.67 10.63
CA LEU A 239 2.62 -4.21 10.67
C LEU A 239 1.19 -3.71 10.81
N VAL A 240 1.04 -2.55 11.46
CA VAL A 240 -0.24 -1.83 11.52
C VAL A 240 -0.13 -0.47 10.83
N TRP A 241 -1.18 -0.09 10.11
CA TRP A 241 -1.28 1.12 9.32
C TRP A 241 -2.59 1.85 9.65
N CYS A 242 -2.50 3.11 10.05
CA CYS A 242 -3.63 4.03 10.08
C CYS A 242 -3.62 4.87 8.81
N GLU A 243 -4.67 4.80 8.00
CA GLU A 243 -4.84 5.74 6.89
C GLU A 243 -5.19 7.12 7.43
N THR A 244 -4.54 8.17 6.92
CA THR A 244 -4.73 9.55 7.40
C THR A 244 -5.16 10.50 6.30
N GLY A 245 -5.99 11.51 6.64
CA GLY A 245 -6.42 12.56 5.73
C GLY A 245 -5.40 13.68 5.47
N THR A 246 -4.41 13.85 6.35
CA THR A 246 -3.36 14.89 6.25
C THR A 246 -1.99 14.37 6.68
N PRO A 247 -0.88 14.97 6.19
CA PRO A 247 0.47 14.62 6.64
C PRO A 247 0.77 15.37 7.95
N ASP A 248 0.58 14.70 9.08
CA ASP A 248 0.77 15.26 10.42
C ASP A 248 1.67 14.36 11.29
N LEU A 249 2.88 14.84 11.61
CA LEU A 249 3.84 14.13 12.44
C LEU A 249 3.40 14.01 13.90
N GLU A 250 2.62 14.95 14.41
CA GLU A 250 2.12 14.91 15.79
C GLU A 250 0.99 13.89 15.92
N TYR A 251 0.10 13.80 14.92
CA TYR A 251 -0.86 12.71 14.83
C TYR A 251 -0.15 11.35 14.77
N ALA A 252 0.83 11.22 13.88
CA ALA A 252 1.60 9.98 13.71
C ALA A 252 2.30 9.57 15.02
N ARG A 253 2.93 10.51 15.72
CA ARG A 253 3.58 10.28 17.01
C ARG A 253 2.58 9.75 18.06
N LYS A 254 1.42 10.39 18.22
CA LYS A 254 0.40 9.96 19.19
C LYS A 254 -0.14 8.57 18.88
N PHE A 255 -0.40 8.27 17.61
CA PHE A 255 -0.83 6.94 17.19
C PHE A 255 0.23 5.88 17.53
N ALA A 256 1.49 6.14 17.16
CA ALA A 256 2.60 5.23 17.42
C ALA A 256 2.80 4.97 18.92
N GLU A 257 2.86 6.03 19.73
CA GLU A 257 3.01 5.93 21.18
C GLU A 257 1.88 5.12 21.83
N ALA A 258 0.64 5.31 21.39
CA ALA A 258 -0.50 4.58 21.92
C ALA A 258 -0.47 3.09 21.56
N VAL A 259 -0.11 2.75 20.32
CA VAL A 259 0.07 1.34 19.91
C VAL A 259 1.24 0.71 20.65
N HIS A 260 2.39 1.39 20.74
CA HIS A 260 3.58 0.88 21.41
C HIS A 260 3.44 0.75 22.93
N LYS A 261 2.53 1.52 23.55
CA LYS A 261 2.19 1.34 24.96
C LYS A 261 1.60 -0.04 25.25
N VAL A 262 0.88 -0.63 24.29
CA VAL A 262 0.25 -1.96 24.44
C VAL A 262 1.08 -3.05 23.75
N HIS A 263 1.63 -2.75 22.56
CA HIS A 263 2.50 -3.65 21.79
C HIS A 263 3.85 -2.99 21.54
N PRO A 264 4.78 -3.00 22.52
CA PRO A 264 6.10 -2.39 22.38
C PRO A 264 6.84 -2.89 21.14
N GLY A 265 7.36 -1.97 20.34
CA GLY A 265 8.13 -2.29 19.13
C GLY A 265 7.29 -2.80 17.95
N LYS A 266 5.95 -2.79 18.01
CA LYS A 266 5.11 -3.14 16.87
C LYS A 266 5.46 -2.24 15.67
N MET A 267 5.84 -2.86 14.55
CA MET A 267 6.19 -2.12 13.34
C MET A 267 4.94 -1.46 12.76
N LEU A 268 5.11 -0.23 12.29
CA LEU A 268 4.03 0.56 11.71
C LEU A 268 4.30 0.82 10.22
N ALA A 269 3.23 1.05 9.47
CA ALA A 269 3.31 1.50 8.10
C ALA A 269 2.58 2.84 7.91
N TYR A 270 3.06 3.65 6.96
CA TYR A 270 2.55 5.00 6.71
C TYR A 270 2.43 5.30 5.21
N ASN A 271 1.25 5.74 4.80
CA ASN A 271 1.00 6.23 3.45
C ASN A 271 1.31 7.74 3.36
N CYS A 272 2.40 8.09 2.69
CA CYS A 272 2.72 9.46 2.30
C CYS A 272 1.86 9.86 1.10
N SER A 273 0.57 10.08 1.33
CA SER A 273 -0.41 10.17 0.25
C SER A 273 -0.15 11.35 -0.71
N PRO A 274 -0.28 11.14 -2.03
CA PRO A 274 -0.20 12.20 -3.02
C PRO A 274 -1.48 13.05 -3.11
N SER A 275 -2.58 12.63 -2.47
CA SER A 275 -3.80 13.45 -2.35
C SER A 275 -3.62 14.61 -1.35
N PHE A 276 -2.57 14.55 -0.52
CA PHE A 276 -2.19 15.66 0.34
C PHE A 276 -1.64 16.82 -0.49
N ASN A 277 -2.11 18.03 -0.22
CA ASN A 277 -1.40 19.21 -0.67
C ASN A 277 -0.22 19.49 0.27
N TRP A 278 0.93 18.87 0.01
CA TRP A 278 2.11 18.93 0.88
C TRP A 278 2.55 20.36 1.22
N LYS A 279 2.79 21.20 0.21
CA LYS A 279 3.25 22.59 0.41
C LYS A 279 2.20 23.52 1.01
N LYS A 280 0.91 23.16 0.97
CA LYS A 280 -0.14 23.91 1.67
C LYS A 280 -0.12 23.64 3.17
N ASN A 281 0.30 22.44 3.59
CA ASN A 281 0.23 22.01 4.98
C ASN A 281 1.58 22.07 5.71
N LEU A 282 2.69 21.91 5.00
CA LEU A 282 4.03 21.78 5.57
C LEU A 282 5.04 22.67 4.83
N ASP A 283 6.04 23.16 5.58
CA ASP A 283 7.21 23.82 5.00
C ASP A 283 8.21 22.82 4.38
N ASP A 284 9.09 23.34 3.52
CA ASP A 284 10.06 22.50 2.78
C ASP A 284 11.03 21.76 3.71
N ALA A 285 11.39 22.35 4.87
CA ALA A 285 12.26 21.70 5.85
C ALA A 285 11.59 20.49 6.51
N THR A 286 10.30 20.60 6.80
CA THR A 286 9.48 19.54 7.38
C THR A 286 9.22 18.43 6.36
N ILE A 287 8.92 18.79 5.11
CA ILE A 287 8.79 17.81 4.01
C ILE A 287 10.07 16.99 3.86
N ALA A 288 11.24 17.67 3.86
CA ALA A 288 12.53 16.99 3.66
C ALA A 288 12.88 15.97 4.76
N LYS A 289 12.43 16.20 6.00
CA LYS A 289 12.69 15.27 7.13
C LYS A 289 11.54 14.32 7.44
N PHE A 290 10.38 14.47 6.79
CA PHE A 290 9.13 13.80 7.16
C PHE A 290 9.27 12.28 7.32
N GLN A 291 9.81 11.59 6.31
CA GLN A 291 9.99 10.13 6.36
C GLN A 291 10.98 9.67 7.43
N LYS A 292 12.02 10.48 7.68
CA LYS A 292 13.03 10.18 8.70
C LYS A 292 12.44 10.28 10.12
N GLU A 293 11.63 11.30 10.37
CA GLU A 293 10.91 11.48 11.65
C GLU A 293 9.93 10.31 11.87
N LEU A 294 9.16 9.94 10.84
CA LEU A 294 8.29 8.76 10.88
C LEU A 294 9.08 7.46 11.18
N GLY A 295 10.24 7.27 10.54
CA GLY A 295 11.09 6.09 10.80
C GLY A 295 11.53 5.99 12.26
N ALA A 296 11.82 7.13 12.90
CA ALA A 296 12.18 7.19 14.31
C ALA A 296 11.01 6.84 15.26
N MET A 297 9.76 7.03 14.81
CA MET A 297 8.54 6.67 15.54
C MET A 297 8.12 5.20 15.35
N GLY A 298 8.87 4.41 14.56
CA GLY A 298 8.56 3.01 14.28
C GLY A 298 7.75 2.75 13.01
N TYR A 299 7.56 3.76 12.15
CA TYR A 299 7.01 3.57 10.80
C TYR A 299 8.08 3.00 9.87
N LYS A 300 8.21 1.67 9.90
CA LYS A 300 9.24 0.89 9.19
C LYS A 300 8.95 0.69 7.71
N TYR A 301 7.70 0.83 7.29
CA TYR A 301 7.30 0.74 5.89
C TYR A 301 6.52 1.98 5.47
N GLN A 302 7.05 2.76 4.54
CA GLN A 302 6.49 4.04 4.10
C GLN A 302 6.31 4.05 2.59
N PHE A 303 5.23 4.61 2.07
CA PHE A 303 4.97 4.53 0.63
C PHE A 303 4.12 5.69 0.12
N ILE A 304 4.34 6.07 -1.14
CA ILE A 304 3.44 6.96 -1.88
C ILE A 304 2.57 6.10 -2.79
N THR A 305 1.30 5.94 -2.43
CA THR A 305 0.35 5.05 -3.12
C THR A 305 0.24 5.31 -4.62
N LEU A 306 0.06 6.57 -5.03
CA LEU A 306 -0.23 6.93 -6.43
C LEU A 306 0.97 7.48 -7.20
N ALA A 307 2.20 7.25 -6.74
CA ALA A 307 3.41 7.81 -7.38
C ALA A 307 3.52 7.45 -8.87
N GLY A 308 3.41 6.16 -9.21
CA GLY A 308 3.54 5.68 -10.59
C GLY A 308 2.52 6.28 -11.54
N ILE A 309 1.25 6.38 -11.15
CA ILE A 309 0.20 6.92 -12.02
C ILE A 309 0.33 8.43 -12.19
N HIS A 310 0.65 9.19 -11.14
CA HIS A 310 0.94 10.62 -11.29
C HIS A 310 2.14 10.85 -12.18
N SER A 311 3.24 10.11 -11.96
CA SER A 311 4.43 10.17 -12.81
C SER A 311 4.08 9.86 -14.28
N MET A 312 3.34 8.79 -14.54
CA MET A 312 3.01 8.38 -15.90
C MET A 312 2.08 9.38 -16.59
N TRP A 313 0.96 9.74 -15.96
CA TRP A 313 -0.06 10.58 -16.57
C TRP A 313 0.39 12.03 -16.73
N TYR A 314 1.12 12.58 -15.74
CA TYR A 314 1.66 13.95 -15.85
C TYR A 314 2.66 14.06 -17.00
N ASN A 315 3.68 13.20 -17.05
CA ASN A 315 4.71 13.27 -18.07
C ASN A 315 4.13 13.01 -19.47
N MET A 316 3.14 12.13 -19.59
CA MET A 316 2.48 11.90 -20.87
C MET A 316 1.66 13.13 -21.32
N PHE A 317 0.93 13.76 -20.42
CA PHE A 317 0.17 14.97 -20.74
C PHE A 317 1.09 16.14 -21.14
N ASP A 318 2.16 16.37 -20.37
CA ASP A 318 3.13 17.44 -20.63
C ASP A 318 3.82 17.28 -22.00
N LEU A 319 4.26 16.05 -22.32
CA LEU A 319 4.81 15.76 -23.65
C LEU A 319 3.77 15.93 -24.75
N ALA A 320 2.57 15.34 -24.60
CA ALA A 320 1.55 15.37 -25.64
C ALA A 320 1.07 16.80 -25.96
N GLN A 321 0.92 17.65 -24.94
CA GLN A 321 0.51 19.04 -25.11
C GLN A 321 1.49 19.84 -25.97
N ASP A 322 2.79 19.62 -25.78
CA ASP A 322 3.83 20.32 -26.54
C ASP A 322 4.11 19.65 -27.89
N TYR A 323 4.10 18.33 -27.94
CA TYR A 323 4.29 17.56 -29.17
C TYR A 323 3.22 17.90 -30.21
N ALA A 324 1.96 18.10 -29.79
CA ALA A 324 0.88 18.53 -30.67
C ALA A 324 1.15 19.88 -31.36
N LYS A 325 2.03 20.73 -30.80
CA LYS A 325 2.37 22.06 -31.34
C LYS A 325 3.72 22.07 -32.05
N ARG A 326 4.71 21.33 -31.52
CA ARG A 326 6.14 21.47 -31.89
C ARG A 326 6.78 20.17 -32.38
N GLY A 327 6.05 19.06 -32.39
CA GLY A 327 6.55 17.76 -32.85
C GLY A 327 7.86 17.35 -32.17
N MET A 328 8.85 16.95 -32.97
CA MET A 328 10.12 16.41 -32.50
C MET A 328 10.88 17.31 -31.52
N SER A 329 10.75 18.64 -31.60
CA SER A 329 11.39 19.54 -30.63
C SER A 329 10.91 19.27 -29.20
N ALA A 330 9.62 18.98 -29.00
CA ALA A 330 9.09 18.64 -27.69
C ALA A 330 9.61 17.29 -27.19
N TYR A 331 9.72 16.30 -28.09
CA TYR A 331 10.24 14.98 -27.73
C TYR A 331 11.72 15.03 -27.35
N VAL A 332 12.53 15.74 -28.14
CA VAL A 332 13.97 15.88 -27.89
C VAL A 332 14.20 16.57 -26.53
N GLU A 333 13.52 17.70 -26.30
CA GLU A 333 13.65 18.51 -25.08
C GLU A 333 13.17 17.79 -23.82
N LYS A 334 12.01 17.10 -23.87
CA LYS A 334 11.36 16.55 -22.67
C LYS A 334 11.73 15.09 -22.38
N VAL A 335 12.27 14.35 -23.36
CA VAL A 335 12.58 12.92 -23.21
C VAL A 335 14.02 12.61 -23.61
N GLN A 336 14.40 12.87 -24.85
CA GLN A 336 15.68 12.37 -25.37
C GLN A 336 16.90 13.00 -24.70
N GLU A 337 16.94 14.32 -24.55
CA GLU A 337 18.05 14.99 -23.87
C GLU A 337 18.12 14.62 -22.38
N PRO A 338 17.00 14.62 -21.61
CA PRO A 338 17.00 14.12 -20.24
C PRO A 338 17.45 12.66 -20.07
N GLU A 339 17.18 11.78 -21.03
CA GLU A 339 17.64 10.38 -20.97
C GLU A 339 19.17 10.22 -21.13
N PHE A 340 19.85 11.22 -21.71
CA PHE A 340 21.30 11.20 -21.92
C PHE A 340 22.10 11.98 -20.87
N ALA A 341 21.44 12.78 -20.04
CA ALA A 341 22.05 13.62 -19.00
C ALA A 341 22.43 12.83 -17.74
#